data_AF-A0AAD7FTK3-F1
#
_entry.id   AF-A0AAD7FTK3-F1
#
_cell.length_a   1.000
_cell.length_b   1.000
_cell.length_c   1.000
_cell.angle_alpha   90.00
_cell.angle_beta   90.00
_cell.angle_gamma   90.00
#
_symmetry.space_group_name_H-M   'P 1'
#
loop_
_entity.id
_entity.type
_entity.pdbx_description
1 polymer ?
#
loop_
_entity_poly.entity_id
_entity_poly.type
_entity_poly.pdbx_seq_one_letter_code
_entity_poly.pdbx_strand_id
1 'polypeptide(L)' 'MPIVDPTDLVNAFKKSGDFDKLRRELLADSQRSAGFEAFKTRIDEIARDRINSGQVAYTLPEMVHRELMQEVSR' A
#
# COMPACT_ATOMS: atom_id res chain seq x y z
N MET A 1 -20.98 -7.86 -21.77
CA MET A 1 -22.06 -7.68 -20.77
C MET A 1 -22.50 -6.23 -20.87
N PRO A 2 -23.81 -5.94 -21.02
CA PRO A 2 -24.29 -4.57 -20.88
C PRO A 2 -24.06 -4.12 -19.43
N ILE A 3 -23.54 -2.91 -19.26
CA ILE A 3 -23.33 -2.29 -17.95
C ILE A 3 -24.69 -1.76 -17.49
N VAL A 4 -25.23 -2.29 -16.40
CA VAL A 4 -26.59 -1.99 -15.95
C VAL A 4 -26.59 -1.12 -14.69
N ASP A 5 -25.51 -1.17 -13.92
CA ASP A 5 -25.31 -0.31 -12.76
C ASP A 5 -23.84 0.18 -12.62
N PRO A 6 -23.56 1.17 -11.75
CA PRO A 6 -22.20 1.67 -11.53
C PRO A 6 -21.20 0.62 -11.03
N THR A 7 -21.67 -0.43 -10.36
CA THR A 7 -20.83 -1.53 -9.86
C THR A 7 -20.34 -2.39 -11.02
N ASP A 8 -21.20 -2.66 -12.01
CA ASP A 8 -20.85 -3.37 -13.23
C ASP A 8 -19.77 -2.63 -14.03
N LEU A 9 -19.82 -1.30 -14.06
CA LEU A 9 -18.80 -0.48 -14.73
C LEU A 9 -17.43 -0.67 -14.06
N VAL A 10 -17.37 -0.59 -12.73
CA VAL A 10 -16.13 -0.79 -11.96
C VAL A 10 -15.62 -2.22 -12.13
N ASN A 11 -16.51 -3.22 -12.13
CA ASN A 11 -16.14 -4.61 -12.31
C ASN A 11 -15.63 -4.88 -13.72
N ALA A 12 -16.22 -4.28 -14.75
CA ALA A 12 -15.74 -4.35 -16.12
C ALA A 12 -14.34 -3.71 -16.24
N PHE A 13 -14.13 -2.54 -15.63
CA PHE A 13 -12.84 -1.86 -15.60
C PHE A 13 -11.75 -2.66 -14.88
N LYS A 14 -12.09 -3.34 -13.78
CA LYS A 14 -11.17 -4.26 -13.10
C LYS A 14 -10.81 -5.47 -13.97
N LYS A 15 -11.77 -6.00 -14.74
CA LYS A 15 -11.57 -7.18 -15.62
C LYS A 15 -10.86 -6.85 -16.94
N SER A 16 -10.83 -5.59 -17.38
CA SER A 16 -10.18 -5.20 -18.64
C SER A 16 -8.65 -5.15 -18.56
N GLY A 17 -8.07 -5.21 -17.35
CA GLY A 17 -6.63 -5.03 -17.13
C GLY A 17 -6.18 -3.57 -17.13
N ASP A 18 -7.06 -2.62 -17.50
CA ASP A 18 -6.78 -1.18 -17.44
C ASP A 18 -6.63 -0.70 -15.99
N PHE A 19 -7.39 -1.29 -15.06
CA PHE A 19 -7.23 -1.06 -13.64
C PHE A 19 -5.81 -1.40 -13.16
N ASP A 20 -5.26 -2.54 -13.60
CA ASP A 20 -3.89 -2.95 -13.25
C ASP A 20 -2.82 -2.10 -13.93
N LYS A 21 -3.11 -1.57 -15.12
CA LYS A 21 -2.25 -0.58 -15.78
C LYS A 21 -2.24 0.73 -14.98
N LEU A 22 -3.40 1.28 -14.66
CA LEU A 22 -3.54 2.51 -13.87
C LEU A 22 -2.88 2.38 -12.49
N ARG A 23 -3.07 1.22 -11.83
CA ARG A 23 -2.43 0.94 -10.54
C ARG A 23 -0.90 0.99 -10.63
N ARG A 24 -0.31 0.44 -11.70
CA ARG A 24 1.14 0.46 -11.92
C ARG A 24 1.65 1.87 -12.23
N GLU A 25 0.91 2.63 -13.02
CA GLU A 25 1.25 4.03 -13.35
C GLU A 25 1.23 4.91 -12.10
N LEU A 26 0.17 4.82 -11.29
CA LEU A 26 0.08 5.55 -10.02
C LEU A 26 1.20 5.16 -9.03
N LEU A 27 1.56 3.88 -8.99
CA LEU A 27 2.70 3.43 -8.18
C LEU A 27 4.01 4.05 -8.67
N ALA A 28 4.26 4.03 -9.98
CA ALA A 28 5.48 4.62 -10.56
C ALA A 28 5.54 6.15 -10.34
N ASP A 29 4.41 6.84 -10.44
CA ASP A 29 4.32 8.28 -10.16
C ASP A 29 4.58 8.58 -8.68
N SER A 30 3.98 7.80 -7.78
CA SER A 30 4.22 7.89 -6.34
C SER A 30 5.71 7.68 -6.02
N GLN A 31 6.34 6.68 -6.64
CA GLN A 31 7.77 6.39 -6.46
C GLN A 31 8.68 7.52 -6.93
N ARG A 32 8.26 8.29 -7.93
CA ARG A 32 9.00 9.45 -8.45
C ARG A 32 8.72 10.74 -7.68
N SER A 33 7.74 10.74 -6.77
CA SER A 33 7.38 11.92 -6.00
C SER A 33 8.48 12.26 -4.97
N ALA A 34 8.64 13.55 -4.70
CA ALA A 34 9.67 14.04 -3.76
C ALA A 34 9.52 13.48 -2.34
N GLY A 35 8.31 13.05 -1.94
CA GLY A 35 8.02 12.50 -0.61
C GLY A 35 8.31 11.00 -0.46
N PHE A 36 8.57 10.28 -1.54
CA PHE A 36 8.68 8.82 -1.49
C PHE A 36 9.92 8.32 -0.73
N GLU A 37 11.05 9.00 -0.89
CA GLU A 37 12.26 8.65 -0.15
C GLU A 37 12.12 8.95 1.35
N ALA A 38 11.53 10.10 1.72
CA ALA A 38 11.23 10.40 3.12
C ALA A 38 10.28 9.37 3.75
N PHE A 39 9.27 8.92 2.97
CA PHE A 39 8.37 7.85 3.38
C PHE A 39 9.13 6.54 3.63
N LYS A 40 9.99 6.10 2.70
CA LYS A 40 10.82 4.90 2.88
C LYS A 40 11.71 5.00 4.11
N THR A 41 12.38 6.13 4.31
CA THR A 41 13.24 6.36 5.47
C THR A 41 12.46 6.19 6.77
N ARG A 42 11.25 6.76 6.86
CA ARG A 42 10.37 6.60 8.02
C ARG A 42 9.97 5.13 8.24
N ILE A 43 9.67 4.38 7.18
CA ILE A 43 9.38 2.94 7.28
C ILE A 43 10.59 2.17 7.81
N ASP A 44 11.79 2.46 7.29
CA ASP A 44 13.03 1.80 7.72
C ASP A 44 13.37 2.10 9.18
N GLU A 45 13.14 3.32 9.64
CA GLU A 45 13.28 3.73 11.04
C GLU A 45 12.31 2.95 11.94
N ILE A 46 11.02 2.91 11.60
CA ILE A 46 10.01 2.15 12.36
C ILE A 46 10.36 0.66 12.40
N ALA A 47 10.78 0.09 11.27
CA ALA A 47 11.17 -1.31 11.20
C ALA A 47 12.38 -1.59 12.09
N ARG A 48 13.39 -0.72 12.07
CA ARG A 48 14.60 -0.82 12.90
C ARG A 48 14.25 -0.71 14.38
N ASP A 49 13.39 0.23 14.77
CA ASP A 49 12.95 0.41 16.15
C ASP A 49 12.14 -0.80 16.66
N ARG A 50 11.29 -1.39 15.82
CA ARG A 50 10.55 -2.63 16.14
C ARG A 50 11.49 -3.83 16.33
N ILE A 51 12.50 -3.98 15.47
CA ILE A 51 13.51 -5.04 15.59
C ILE A 51 14.30 -4.86 16.88
N ASN A 52 14.78 -3.65 17.15
CA ASN A 52 15.59 -3.34 18.34
C ASN A 52 14.81 -3.46 19.65
N SER A 53 13.50 -3.18 19.63
CA SER A 53 12.62 -3.35 20.80
C SER A 53 12.17 -4.80 21.04
N GLY A 54 12.56 -5.74 20.17
CA GLY A 54 12.21 -7.16 20.31
C GLY A 54 10.73 -7.48 20.02
N GLN A 55 9.96 -6.51 19.54
CA GLN A 55 8.51 -6.67 19.24
C GLN A 55 8.24 -7.65 18.10
N VAL A 56 9.23 -7.89 17.23
CA VAL A 56 9.11 -8.77 16.05
C VAL A 56 9.00 -10.26 16.44
N ALA A 57 9.42 -10.65 17.64
CA ALA A 57 9.49 -12.06 18.05
C ALA A 57 8.12 -12.74 18.24
N TYR A 58 7.01 -11.99 18.33
CA TYR A 58 5.68 -12.55 18.67
C TYR A 58 4.52 -12.04 17.81
N THR A 59 4.77 -11.25 16.77
CA THR A 59 3.70 -10.64 15.96
C THR A 59 3.45 -11.39 14.65
N LEU A 60 2.19 -11.79 14.42
CA LEU A 60 1.74 -12.32 13.14
C LEU A 60 1.93 -11.29 12.01
N PRO A 61 2.30 -11.70 10.79
CA PRO A 61 2.57 -10.79 9.67
C PRO A 61 1.41 -9.83 9.35
N GLU A 62 0.15 -10.26 9.50
CA GLU A 62 -1.00 -9.38 9.23
C GLU A 62 -1.15 -8.26 10.27
N MET A 63 -0.76 -8.49 11.52
CA MET A 63 -0.76 -7.47 12.57
C MET A 63 0.32 -6.42 12.32
N VAL A 64 1.52 -6.87 11.90
CA VAL A 64 2.63 -5.97 11.56
C VAL A 64 2.23 -5.02 10.43
N HIS A 65 1.59 -5.52 9.37
CA HIS A 65 1.17 -4.68 8.25
C HIS A 65 0.11 -3.65 8.68
N ARG A 66 -0.89 -4.07 9.48
CA ARG A 66 -1.95 -3.16 9.95
C ARG A 66 -1.41 -2.04 10.84
N GLU A 67 -0.54 -2.38 11.79
CA GLU A 67 0.05 -1.39 12.71
C GLU A 67 1.02 -0.44 12.00
N LEU A 68 1.81 -0.94 11.04
CA LEU A 68 2.69 -0.10 10.23
C LEU A 68 1.88 0.97 9.47
N MET A 69 0.74 0.57 8.90
CA MET A 69 -0.16 1.49 8.20
C MET A 69 -0.80 2.53 9.14
N GLN A 70 -1.01 2.19 10.43
CA GLN A 70 -1.46 3.14 11.44
C GLN A 70 -0.36 4.13 11.85
N GLU A 71 0.88 3.67 11.98
CA GLU A 71 2.00 4.54 12.41
C GLU A 71 2.42 5.53 11.31
N VAL A 72 2.32 5.11 10.06
CA VAL A 72 2.57 5.94 8.88
C VAL A 72 1.54 7.06 8.70
N SER A 73 0.30 6.83 9.16
CA SER A 73 -0.81 7.78 9.01
C SER A 73 -0.93 8.79 10.15
N ARG A 74 -0.13 8.64 11.21
CA ARG A 74 0.13 9.67 12.23
C ARG A 74 1.15 10.70 11.73
#